data_AF-A0A2V9QB86-F1
#
_entry.id   AF-A0A2V9QB86-F1
#
_cell.length_a   1.000
_cell.length_b   1.000
_cell.length_c   1.000
_cell.angle_alpha   90.00
_cell.angle_beta   90.00
_cell.angle_gamma   90.00
#
_symmetry.space_group_name_H-M   'P 1'
#
loop_
_entity.id
_entity.type
_entity.pdbx_description
1 polymer ?
#
loop_
_entity_poly.entity_id
_entity_poly.type
_entity_poly.pdbx_seq_one_letter_code
_entity_poly.pdbx_strand_id
1 'polypeptide(L)'
;MLDPCIGDGVAFAEITSDKRVSRYGVELDAGRAEQARGKVIEVIHGNCFDVQCPVESFSLVYLNPPYDFEIGEEKSQRMEKLFLEHTYRWLKLGGILVLVVPARRIANCAVLLSIHFRDIRVYRLIERECVRYQQVVVIGVRRTRQERDRLRDSEIVRVQLWLGSLESELQGLPPLRTEPDHIYAAPPGAPVRLVHRGLPLDQIEDLLPRSSAYRQASAVLFAQRTDVSGRPLTPLHGGHVGLLCTAGMLNGIFGDGETRHIAHWQSVKLIDKSEEEEDGKTIIREKERFSNELTLVFCTGEITSLR
;
A
#
# COMPACT_ATOMS: atom_id res chain seq x y z
N MET A 1 17.71 5.44 -14.36
CA MET A 1 16.46 4.66 -14.43
C MET A 1 15.63 5.02 -13.22
N LEU A 2 14.30 5.01 -13.34
CA LEU A 2 13.38 5.31 -12.25
C LEU A 2 12.45 4.13 -11.98
N ASP A 3 12.21 3.86 -10.69
CA ASP A 3 11.02 3.16 -10.20
C ASP A 3 10.23 4.11 -9.25
N PRO A 4 9.03 4.58 -9.63
CA PRO A 4 8.28 5.56 -8.85
C PRO A 4 7.52 4.95 -7.66
N CYS A 5 7.60 3.64 -7.46
CA CYS A 5 6.93 2.90 -6.40
C CYS A 5 7.78 1.67 -6.03
N ILE A 6 9.01 1.94 -5.58
CA ILE A 6 10.12 0.99 -5.64
C ILE A 6 10.02 -0.18 -4.65
N GLY A 7 9.17 -0.08 -3.63
CA GLY A 7 9.07 -1.10 -2.59
C GLY A 7 10.40 -1.26 -1.87
N ASP A 8 10.82 -2.51 -1.66
CA ASP A 8 12.13 -2.83 -1.07
C ASP A 8 13.30 -2.68 -2.07
N GLY A 9 13.03 -2.41 -3.35
CA GLY A 9 14.03 -2.25 -4.41
C GLY A 9 14.68 -3.54 -4.91
N VAL A 10 14.22 -4.72 -4.52
CA VAL A 10 14.82 -6.01 -4.96
C VAL A 10 14.71 -6.18 -6.47
N ALA A 11 13.50 -6.07 -7.03
CA ALA A 11 13.27 -6.23 -8.46
C ALA A 11 14.07 -5.20 -9.29
N PHE A 12 14.08 -3.95 -8.82
CA PHE A 12 14.78 -2.87 -9.51
C PHE A 12 16.31 -3.04 -9.48
N ALA A 13 16.87 -3.52 -8.36
CA ALA A 13 18.30 -3.82 -8.27
C ALA A 13 18.71 -4.95 -9.22
N GLU A 14 17.88 -5.98 -9.38
CA GLU A 14 18.13 -7.10 -10.30
C GLU A 14 18.15 -6.62 -11.77
N ILE A 15 17.13 -5.85 -12.17
CA ILE A 15 17.02 -5.26 -13.52
C ILE A 15 18.22 -4.35 -13.83
N THR A 16 18.79 -3.73 -12.80
CA THR A 16 19.88 -2.74 -12.92
C THR A 16 21.22 -3.29 -12.45
N SER A 17 21.42 -4.61 -12.47
CA SER A 17 22.67 -5.25 -12.02
C SER A 17 23.93 -4.78 -12.78
N ASP A 18 23.80 -4.26 -14.01
CA ASP A 18 24.91 -3.58 -14.71
C ASP A 18 25.30 -2.27 -13.98
N LYS A 19 26.61 -2.11 -13.72
CA LYS A 19 27.20 -1.04 -12.91
C LYS A 19 27.12 0.36 -13.53
N ARG A 20 26.58 0.51 -14.75
CA ARG A 20 26.51 1.80 -15.46
C ARG A 20 25.16 2.53 -15.34
N VAL A 21 24.29 2.08 -14.44
CA VAL A 21 22.95 2.66 -14.26
C VAL A 21 22.86 3.50 -12.99
N SER A 22 22.51 4.78 -13.14
CA SER A 22 22.02 5.59 -12.01
C SER A 22 20.59 5.18 -11.65
N ARG A 23 20.37 4.84 -10.38
CA ARG A 23 19.13 4.24 -9.86
C ARG A 23 18.38 5.24 -9.00
N TYR A 24 17.13 5.50 -9.34
CA TYR A 24 16.26 6.41 -8.62
C TYR A 24 14.96 5.70 -8.24
N GLY A 25 14.50 5.95 -7.02
CA GLY A 25 13.31 5.34 -6.44
C GLY A 25 12.44 6.35 -5.72
N VAL A 26 11.13 6.10 -5.70
CA VAL A 26 10.22 6.72 -4.74
C VAL A 26 9.48 5.63 -3.99
N GLU A 27 9.41 5.71 -2.67
CA GLU A 27 8.69 4.76 -1.82
C GLU A 27 7.94 5.50 -0.71
N LEU A 28 6.69 5.09 -0.49
CA LEU A 28 5.81 5.71 0.51
C LEU A 28 6.12 5.22 1.93
N ASP A 29 6.48 3.96 2.10
CA ASP A 29 6.78 3.37 3.41
C ASP A 29 8.24 3.60 3.83
N ALA A 30 8.46 4.18 5.01
CA ALA A 30 9.80 4.48 5.50
C ALA A 30 10.71 3.24 5.61
N GLY A 31 10.17 2.11 6.07
CA GLY A 31 10.93 0.87 6.25
C GLY A 31 11.43 0.30 4.94
N ARG A 32 10.57 0.24 3.92
CA ARG A 32 10.90 -0.20 2.56
C ARG A 32 11.82 0.79 1.87
N ALA A 33 11.60 2.10 2.05
CA ALA A 33 12.48 3.13 1.50
C ALA A 33 13.92 2.96 2.01
N GLU A 34 14.11 2.67 3.30
CA GLU A 34 15.42 2.43 3.88
C GLU A 34 16.07 1.14 3.33
N GLN A 35 15.29 0.06 3.20
CA GLN A 35 15.75 -1.18 2.58
C GLN A 35 16.18 -1.00 1.12
N ALA A 36 15.51 -0.13 0.37
CA ALA A 36 15.85 0.22 -1.00
C ALA A 36 17.13 1.08 -1.08
N ARG A 37 17.32 2.05 -0.17
CA ARG A 37 18.59 2.84 -0.08
C ARG A 37 19.80 1.94 0.13
N GLY A 38 19.66 0.90 0.95
CA GLY A 38 20.70 -0.11 1.19
C GLY A 38 21.18 -0.83 -0.08
N LYS A 39 20.43 -0.75 -1.20
CA LYS A 39 20.76 -1.35 -2.50
C LYS A 39 21.43 -0.36 -3.48
N VAL A 40 21.99 0.74 -2.98
CA VAL A 40 22.65 1.79 -3.79
C VAL A 40 21.67 2.44 -4.78
N ILE A 41 20.51 2.84 -4.25
CA ILE A 41 19.45 3.52 -4.97
C ILE A 41 19.22 4.87 -4.31
N GLU A 42 19.12 5.94 -5.11
CA GLU A 42 18.71 7.25 -4.60
C GLU A 42 17.18 7.23 -4.41
N VAL A 43 16.73 7.12 -3.15
CA VAL A 43 15.31 6.94 -2.82
C VAL A 43 14.75 8.17 -2.11
N ILE A 44 13.71 8.75 -2.71
CA ILE A 44 12.80 9.65 -2.00
C ILE A 44 11.83 8.82 -1.18
N HIS A 45 11.77 9.12 0.11
CA HIS A 45 10.69 8.65 0.97
C HIS A 45 9.55 9.67 0.93
N GLY A 46 8.38 9.24 0.46
CA GLY A 46 7.19 10.08 0.35
C GLY A 46 6.24 9.62 -0.76
N ASN A 47 5.14 10.35 -0.92
CA ASN A 47 4.17 10.08 -1.98
C ASN A 47 4.75 10.49 -3.35
N CYS A 48 4.76 9.56 -4.31
CA CYS A 48 5.22 9.85 -5.67
C CYS A 48 4.49 11.02 -6.32
N PHE A 49 3.19 11.20 -6.04
CA PHE A 49 2.42 12.30 -6.64
C PHE A 49 2.86 13.68 -6.14
N ASP A 50 3.55 13.74 -4.99
CA ASP A 50 4.15 14.94 -4.42
C ASP A 50 5.62 15.13 -4.81
N VAL A 51 6.17 14.23 -5.62
CA VAL A 51 7.53 14.33 -6.16
C VAL A 51 7.53 15.12 -7.45
N GLN A 52 8.46 16.07 -7.54
CA GLN A 52 8.74 16.83 -8.74
C GLN A 52 10.02 16.35 -9.41
N CYS A 53 9.94 16.20 -10.72
CA CYS A 53 11.05 15.86 -11.60
C CYS A 53 10.93 16.70 -12.88
N PRO A 54 12.05 17.20 -13.44
CA PRO A 54 12.04 17.75 -14.79
C PRO A 54 11.47 16.71 -15.78
N VAL A 55 10.72 17.18 -16.77
CA VAL A 55 10.24 16.31 -17.87
C VAL A 55 11.43 15.71 -18.63
N GLU A 56 11.24 14.54 -19.23
CA GLU A 56 12.25 13.91 -20.08
C GLU A 56 13.62 13.68 -19.38
N SER A 57 13.58 13.29 -18.10
CA SER A 57 14.78 13.06 -17.28
C SER A 57 15.33 11.64 -17.39
N PHE A 58 14.46 10.63 -17.49
CA PHE A 58 14.85 9.23 -17.38
C PHE A 58 14.87 8.53 -18.73
N SER A 59 15.88 7.68 -18.95
CA SER A 59 15.97 6.84 -20.15
C SER A 59 15.10 5.58 -20.08
N LEU A 60 14.78 5.12 -18.87
CA LEU A 60 13.89 4.00 -18.60
C LEU A 60 13.12 4.24 -17.31
N VAL A 61 11.82 3.96 -17.34
CA VAL A 61 10.93 3.93 -16.17
C VAL A 61 10.40 2.51 -16.03
N TYR A 62 10.76 1.85 -14.93
CA TYR A 62 10.17 0.59 -14.50
C TYR A 62 9.00 0.94 -13.58
N LEU A 63 7.81 0.52 -13.96
CA LEU A 63 6.57 0.92 -13.32
C LEU A 63 5.81 -0.33 -12.90
N ASN A 64 5.88 -0.67 -11.62
CA ASN A 64 5.10 -1.73 -10.99
C ASN A 64 4.21 -1.13 -9.89
N PRO A 65 3.17 -0.36 -10.26
CA PRO A 65 2.38 0.44 -9.35
C PRO A 65 1.59 -0.44 -8.37
N PRO A 66 1.25 0.07 -7.18
CA PRO A 66 0.37 -0.65 -6.25
C PRO A 66 -0.98 -0.93 -6.91
N TYR A 67 -1.53 -2.13 -6.69
CA TYR A 67 -2.79 -2.55 -7.32
C TYR A 67 -4.02 -2.12 -6.56
N ASP A 68 -4.11 -0.82 -6.33
CA ASP A 68 -5.13 -0.23 -5.49
C ASP A 68 -5.96 0.83 -6.24
N PHE A 69 -6.82 1.45 -5.47
CA PHE A 69 -7.70 2.54 -5.81
C PHE A 69 -7.19 3.82 -5.14
N GLU A 70 -7.38 4.95 -5.81
CA GLU A 70 -7.17 6.24 -5.17
C GLU A 70 -8.12 6.39 -3.97
N ILE A 71 -7.59 6.81 -2.83
CA ILE A 71 -8.37 7.07 -1.62
C ILE A 71 -8.94 8.49 -1.73
N GLY A 72 -10.22 8.61 -2.09
CA GLY A 72 -10.91 9.89 -2.26
C GLY A 72 -12.43 9.75 -2.37
N GLU A 73 -13.17 10.85 -2.13
CA GLU A 73 -14.63 10.87 -2.05
C GLU A 73 -15.34 10.79 -3.41
N GLU A 74 -14.66 11.11 -4.52
CA GLU A 74 -15.22 11.04 -5.88
C GLU A 74 -14.40 10.12 -6.81
N LYS A 75 -15.11 9.23 -7.53
CA LYS A 75 -14.63 8.35 -8.61
C LYS A 75 -13.19 7.86 -8.42
N SER A 76 -13.03 6.88 -7.53
CA SER A 76 -11.74 6.25 -7.29
C SER A 76 -11.10 5.73 -8.59
N GLN A 77 -9.99 6.35 -9.00
CA GLN A 77 -9.22 5.93 -10.16
C GLN A 77 -8.26 4.81 -9.78
N ARG A 78 -7.87 4.03 -10.78
CA ARG A 78 -6.89 2.94 -10.63
C ARG A 78 -5.49 3.51 -10.52
N MET A 79 -4.75 3.10 -9.49
CA MET A 79 -3.38 3.55 -9.25
C MET A 79 -2.47 3.26 -10.45
N GLU A 80 -2.70 2.16 -11.16
CA GLU A 80 -1.92 1.81 -12.36
C GLU A 80 -1.97 2.93 -13.42
N LYS A 81 -3.16 3.49 -13.65
CA LYS A 81 -3.38 4.59 -14.59
C LYS A 81 -2.78 5.89 -14.05
N LEU A 82 -3.06 6.22 -12.79
CA LEU A 82 -2.60 7.47 -12.17
C LEU A 82 -1.08 7.58 -12.16
N PHE A 83 -0.38 6.52 -11.74
CA PHE A 83 1.07 6.48 -11.77
C PHE A 83 1.62 6.63 -13.18
N LEU A 84 1.01 5.97 -14.18
CA LEU A 84 1.42 6.11 -15.57
C LEU A 84 1.25 7.55 -16.05
N GLU A 85 0.08 8.17 -15.84
CA GLU A 85 -0.24 9.57 -16.17
C GLU A 85 0.68 10.59 -15.50
N HIS A 86 1.08 10.29 -14.26
CA HIS A 86 1.99 11.13 -13.51
C HIS A 86 3.42 11.02 -14.07
N THR A 87 3.93 9.81 -14.21
CA THR A 87 5.37 9.54 -14.38
C THR A 87 5.82 9.45 -15.84
N TYR A 88 4.93 9.20 -16.81
CA TYR A 88 5.33 9.06 -18.22
C TYR A 88 6.10 10.29 -18.74
N ARG A 89 5.76 11.48 -18.24
CA ARG A 89 6.33 12.76 -18.69
C ARG A 89 7.79 12.91 -18.29
N TRP A 90 8.23 12.16 -17.27
CA TRP A 90 9.61 12.11 -16.83
C TRP A 90 10.47 11.18 -17.70
N LEU A 91 9.84 10.35 -18.54
CA LEU A 91 10.54 9.51 -19.50
C LEU A 91 10.96 10.34 -20.73
N LYS A 92 12.23 10.23 -21.12
CA LYS A 92 12.79 10.84 -22.34
C LYS A 92 12.02 10.40 -23.57
N LEU A 93 11.98 11.26 -24.60
CA LEU A 93 11.62 10.80 -25.94
C LEU A 93 12.61 9.71 -26.38
N GLY A 94 12.09 8.62 -26.96
CA GLY A 94 12.88 7.41 -27.23
C GLY A 94 13.18 6.56 -25.99
N GLY A 95 12.85 7.02 -24.78
CA GLY A 95 13.00 6.27 -23.54
C GLY A 95 12.06 5.06 -23.47
N ILE A 96 12.40 4.11 -22.60
CA ILE A 96 11.70 2.83 -22.48
C ILE A 96 10.79 2.84 -21.26
N LEU A 97 9.52 2.50 -21.45
CA LEU A 97 8.59 2.15 -20.37
C LEU A 97 8.59 0.63 -20.20
N VAL A 98 8.70 0.17 -18.96
CA VAL A 98 8.44 -1.22 -18.56
C VAL A 98 7.32 -1.17 -17.52
N LEU A 99 6.09 -1.49 -17.90
CA LEU A 99 4.90 -1.38 -17.06
C LEU A 99 4.39 -2.78 -16.68
N VAL A 100 4.40 -3.10 -15.40
CA VAL A 100 3.90 -4.37 -14.85
C VAL A 100 2.51 -4.14 -14.23
N VAL A 101 1.49 -4.75 -14.83
CA VAL A 101 0.08 -4.56 -14.42
C VAL A 101 -0.72 -5.84 -14.60
N PRO A 102 -1.85 -6.02 -13.89
CA PRO A 102 -2.80 -7.07 -14.23
C PRO A 102 -3.36 -6.84 -15.63
N ALA A 103 -3.53 -7.89 -16.44
CA ALA A 103 -4.00 -7.78 -17.83
C ALA A 103 -5.30 -6.97 -17.95
N ARG A 104 -6.26 -7.21 -17.06
CA ARG A 104 -7.53 -6.47 -16.93
C ARG A 104 -7.40 -4.96 -16.71
N ARG A 105 -6.22 -4.48 -16.32
CA ARG A 105 -5.96 -3.05 -16.04
C ARG A 105 -5.30 -2.33 -17.21
N ILE A 106 -4.80 -3.05 -18.22
CA ILE A 106 -4.20 -2.44 -19.41
C ILE A 106 -5.18 -1.49 -20.11
N ALA A 107 -6.47 -1.85 -20.19
CA ALA A 107 -7.49 -1.02 -20.83
C ALA A 107 -7.55 0.41 -20.23
N ASN A 108 -7.32 0.56 -18.92
CA ASN A 108 -7.30 1.87 -18.26
C ASN A 108 -6.11 2.74 -18.71
N CYS A 109 -5.04 2.11 -19.18
CA CYS A 109 -3.82 2.77 -19.66
C CYS A 109 -3.80 2.91 -21.19
N ALA A 110 -4.73 2.28 -21.91
CA ALA A 110 -4.66 2.10 -23.35
C ALA A 110 -4.61 3.41 -24.14
N VAL A 111 -5.34 4.44 -23.70
CA VAL A 111 -5.35 5.76 -24.35
C VAL A 111 -3.97 6.41 -24.30
N LEU A 112 -3.36 6.43 -23.12
CA LEU A 112 -2.03 7.00 -22.94
C LEU A 112 -0.99 6.18 -23.71
N LEU A 113 -1.04 4.85 -23.58
CA LEU A 113 -0.12 3.93 -24.26
C LEU A 113 -0.18 4.10 -25.79
N SER A 114 -1.38 4.17 -26.38
CA SER A 114 -1.53 4.24 -27.84
C SER A 114 -1.04 5.57 -28.44
N ILE A 115 -1.27 6.68 -27.75
CA ILE A 115 -0.87 8.01 -28.21
C ILE A 115 0.62 8.22 -28.05
N HIS A 116 1.19 7.71 -26.96
CA HIS A 116 2.51 8.12 -26.55
C HIS A 116 3.61 7.10 -26.73
N PHE A 117 3.28 5.83 -26.95
CA PHE A 117 4.26 4.77 -27.06
C PHE A 117 4.17 4.07 -28.43
N ARG A 118 5.32 3.61 -28.89
CA ARG A 118 5.51 2.79 -30.10
C ARG A 118 6.30 1.55 -29.74
N ASP A 119 6.38 0.61 -30.68
CA ASP A 119 7.11 -0.65 -30.48
C ASP A 119 6.67 -1.37 -29.19
N ILE A 120 5.35 -1.35 -28.96
CA ILE A 120 4.73 -1.93 -27.75
C ILE A 120 4.74 -3.44 -27.90
N ARG A 121 5.35 -4.13 -26.94
CA ARG A 121 5.23 -5.57 -26.74
C ARG A 121 4.62 -5.87 -25.39
N VAL A 122 3.80 -6.91 -25.34
CA VAL A 122 3.19 -7.38 -24.09
C VAL A 122 3.52 -8.85 -23.91
N TYR A 123 4.01 -9.18 -22.71
CA TYR A 123 4.35 -10.55 -22.34
C TYR A 123 3.58 -10.93 -21.08
N ARG A 124 3.15 -12.19 -21.00
CA ARG A 124 2.64 -12.75 -19.75
C ARG A 124 3.79 -13.13 -18.82
N LEU A 125 3.65 -12.82 -17.55
CA LEU A 125 4.58 -13.26 -16.51
C LEU A 125 4.18 -14.66 -16.02
N ILE A 126 5.18 -15.53 -15.85
CA ILE A 126 4.95 -16.97 -15.65
C ILE A 126 5.15 -17.44 -14.20
N GLU A 127 5.71 -16.59 -13.35
CA GLU A 127 5.92 -16.90 -11.94
C GLU A 127 4.59 -17.05 -11.19
N ARG A 128 4.57 -17.92 -10.17
CA ARG A 128 3.33 -18.34 -9.47
C ARG A 128 2.48 -17.16 -9.01
N GLU A 129 3.09 -16.18 -8.35
CA GLU A 129 2.38 -14.98 -7.87
C GLU A 129 1.87 -14.14 -9.05
N CYS A 130 2.67 -13.99 -10.11
CA CYS A 130 2.25 -13.25 -11.30
C CYS A 130 1.07 -13.90 -12.02
N VAL A 131 1.05 -15.24 -12.10
CA VAL A 131 -0.07 -16.00 -12.66
C VAL A 131 -1.33 -15.81 -11.84
N ARG A 132 -1.22 -15.85 -10.50
CA ARG A 132 -2.34 -15.61 -9.57
C ARG A 132 -2.99 -14.25 -9.81
N TYR A 133 -2.19 -13.21 -10.05
CA TYR A 133 -2.68 -11.85 -10.31
C TYR A 133 -2.89 -11.53 -11.79
N GLN A 134 -2.71 -12.52 -12.69
CA GLN A 134 -2.80 -12.35 -14.15
C GLN A 134 -1.95 -11.18 -14.65
N GLN A 135 -0.74 -11.05 -14.11
CA GLN A 135 0.17 -9.96 -14.44
C GLN A 135 0.81 -10.15 -15.81
N VAL A 136 0.96 -9.03 -16.49
CA VAL A 136 1.66 -8.90 -17.76
C VAL A 136 2.65 -7.75 -17.65
N VAL A 137 3.67 -7.78 -18.50
CA VAL A 137 4.58 -6.66 -18.68
C VAL A 137 4.36 -6.04 -20.06
N VAL A 138 4.12 -4.73 -20.08
CA VAL A 138 4.04 -3.91 -21.28
C VAL A 138 5.36 -3.17 -21.43
N ILE A 139 6.07 -3.39 -22.52
CA ILE A 139 7.31 -2.68 -22.85
C ILE A 139 7.06 -1.81 -24.07
N GLY A 140 7.44 -0.53 -24.01
CA GLY A 140 7.22 0.39 -25.13
C GLY A 140 8.20 1.55 -25.16
N VAL A 141 8.42 2.09 -26.36
CA VAL A 141 9.30 3.23 -26.61
C VAL A 141 8.50 4.52 -26.64
N ARG A 142 8.90 5.52 -25.86
CA ARG A 142 8.28 6.84 -25.85
C ARG A 142 8.41 7.52 -27.22
N ARG A 143 7.30 7.90 -27.83
CA ARG A 143 7.26 8.61 -29.11
C ARG A 143 7.81 10.02 -28.99
N THR A 144 8.55 10.43 -30.01
CA THR A 144 8.91 11.83 -30.26
C THR A 144 7.67 12.66 -30.60
N ARG A 145 7.79 13.99 -30.55
CA ARG A 145 6.69 14.88 -30.95
C ARG A 145 6.29 14.66 -32.41
N GLN A 146 7.25 14.58 -33.32
CA GLN A 146 7.00 14.35 -34.76
C GLN A 146 6.27 13.04 -35.02
N GLU A 147 6.60 11.97 -34.29
CA GLU A 147 5.89 10.69 -34.41
C GLU A 147 4.46 10.76 -33.91
N ARG A 148 4.17 11.59 -32.90
CA ARG A 148 2.79 11.80 -32.44
C ARG A 148 2.00 12.63 -33.44
N ASP A 149 2.59 13.68 -33.98
CA ASP A 149 1.91 14.56 -34.95
C ASP A 149 1.55 13.82 -36.26
N ARG A 150 2.23 12.69 -36.53
CA ARG A 150 1.97 11.81 -37.67
C ARG A 150 1.04 10.63 -37.36
N LEU A 151 0.61 10.44 -36.11
CA LEU A 151 -0.30 9.36 -35.74
C LEU A 151 -1.67 9.62 -36.38
N ARG A 152 -2.20 8.61 -37.08
CA ARG A 152 -3.59 8.63 -37.54
C ARG A 152 -4.51 8.08 -36.46
N ASP A 153 -5.73 8.60 -36.41
CA ASP A 153 -6.76 8.13 -35.47
C ASP A 153 -7.01 6.62 -35.58
N SER A 154 -6.97 6.07 -36.79
CA SER A 154 -7.13 4.63 -37.02
C SER A 154 -6.02 3.78 -36.37
N GLU A 155 -4.79 4.31 -36.29
CA GLU A 155 -3.67 3.64 -35.63
C GLU A 155 -3.82 3.68 -34.11
N ILE A 156 -4.27 4.82 -33.58
CA ILE A 156 -4.57 5.00 -32.15
C ILE A 156 -5.67 4.02 -31.72
N VAL A 157 -6.79 4.01 -32.45
CA VAL A 157 -7.94 3.13 -32.17
C VAL A 157 -7.54 1.66 -32.29
N ARG A 158 -6.76 1.28 -33.31
CA ARG A 158 -6.28 -0.10 -33.46
C ARG A 158 -5.46 -0.56 -32.25
N VAL A 159 -4.54 0.27 -31.77
CA VAL A 159 -3.72 -0.06 -30.60
C VAL A 159 -4.57 -0.11 -29.32
N GLN A 160 -5.54 0.79 -29.16
CA GLN A 160 -6.44 0.77 -28.00
C GLN A 160 -7.30 -0.49 -27.97
N LEU A 161 -7.88 -0.89 -29.11
CA LEU A 161 -8.68 -2.11 -29.21
C LEU A 161 -7.85 -3.35 -28.91
N TRP A 162 -6.64 -3.44 -29.48
CA TRP A 162 -5.72 -4.54 -29.20
C TRP A 162 -5.33 -4.59 -27.71
N LEU A 163 -4.92 -3.47 -27.11
CA LEU A 163 -4.61 -3.41 -25.68
C LEU A 163 -5.82 -3.76 -24.80
N GLY A 164 -7.02 -3.41 -25.24
CA GLY A 164 -8.27 -3.74 -24.57
C GLY A 164 -8.68 -5.21 -24.67
N SER A 165 -8.22 -5.96 -25.68
CA SER A 165 -8.54 -7.39 -25.84
C SER A 165 -7.60 -8.33 -25.06
N LEU A 166 -6.47 -7.81 -24.55
CA LEU A 166 -5.41 -8.62 -23.93
C LEU A 166 -5.82 -9.40 -22.69
N GLU A 167 -6.83 -8.95 -21.95
CA GLU A 167 -7.36 -9.71 -20.80
C GLU A 167 -7.98 -11.04 -21.26
N SER A 168 -8.83 -10.99 -22.29
CA SER A 168 -9.48 -12.16 -22.87
C SER A 168 -8.50 -13.07 -23.61
N GLU A 169 -7.42 -12.50 -24.14
CA GLU A 169 -6.39 -13.20 -24.93
C GLU A 169 -5.13 -13.53 -24.12
N LEU A 170 -5.19 -13.45 -22.77
CA LEU A 170 -4.03 -13.59 -21.90
C LEU A 170 -3.20 -14.87 -22.15
N GLN A 171 -3.87 -16.00 -22.42
CA GLN A 171 -3.19 -17.27 -22.71
C GLN A 171 -2.48 -17.29 -24.07
N GLY A 172 -2.92 -16.44 -25.01
CA GLY A 172 -2.28 -16.26 -26.31
C GLY A 172 -1.05 -15.35 -26.27
N LEU A 173 -0.84 -14.60 -25.19
CA LEU A 173 0.34 -13.75 -25.04
C LEU A 173 1.63 -14.58 -24.89
N PRO A 174 2.74 -14.16 -25.52
CA PRO A 174 4.02 -14.83 -25.34
C PRO A 174 4.47 -14.73 -23.88
N PRO A 175 5.01 -15.81 -23.27
CA PRO A 175 5.63 -15.71 -21.96
C PRO A 175 6.89 -14.85 -22.04
N LEU A 176 7.18 -14.07 -21.00
CA LEU A 176 8.48 -13.42 -20.87
C LEU A 176 9.55 -14.48 -20.63
N ARG A 177 10.49 -14.61 -21.58
CA ARG A 177 11.55 -15.64 -21.56
C ARG A 177 12.86 -15.04 -21.08
N THR A 178 13.78 -15.91 -20.65
CA THR A 178 15.16 -15.53 -20.30
C THR A 178 15.95 -15.08 -21.52
N GLU A 179 15.73 -15.71 -22.67
CA GLU A 179 16.33 -15.29 -23.94
C GLU A 179 15.54 -14.13 -24.53
N PRO A 180 16.20 -12.99 -24.84
CA PRO A 180 15.51 -11.83 -25.40
C PRO A 180 15.11 -12.11 -26.85
N ASP A 181 13.83 -11.94 -27.17
CA ASP A 181 13.31 -11.97 -28.54
C ASP A 181 13.31 -10.58 -29.20
N HIS A 182 13.58 -9.53 -28.42
CA HIS A 182 13.73 -8.15 -28.90
C HIS A 182 14.68 -7.34 -28.01
N ILE A 183 15.34 -6.35 -28.62
CA ILE A 183 16.29 -5.46 -27.94
C ILE A 183 15.81 -4.02 -28.07
N TYR A 184 15.67 -3.35 -26.93
CA TYR A 184 15.36 -1.93 -26.85
C TYR A 184 16.62 -1.11 -26.57
N ALA A 185 16.81 -0.02 -27.31
CA ALA A 185 17.91 0.91 -27.09
C ALA A 185 17.45 2.12 -26.28
N ALA A 186 17.79 2.17 -24.99
CA ALA A 186 17.51 3.32 -24.16
C ALA A 186 18.45 4.49 -24.50
N PRO A 187 17.96 5.75 -24.52
CA PRO A 187 18.79 6.92 -24.78
C PRO A 187 19.79 7.15 -23.65
N PRO A 188 20.92 7.86 -23.87
CA PRO A 188 21.88 8.14 -22.82
C PRO A 188 21.26 8.94 -21.65
N GLY A 189 21.64 8.57 -20.43
CA GLY A 189 21.20 9.21 -19.20
C GLY A 189 22.09 10.36 -18.77
N ALA A 190 21.58 11.21 -17.88
CA ALA A 190 22.35 12.18 -17.11
C ALA A 190 21.85 12.10 -15.65
N PRO A 191 22.62 12.60 -14.66
CA PRO A 191 22.14 12.70 -13.29
C PRO A 191 20.83 13.49 -13.23
N VAL A 192 19.87 12.97 -12.46
CA VAL A 192 18.55 13.56 -12.27
C VAL A 192 18.42 14.01 -10.82
N ARG A 193 17.76 15.14 -10.59
CA ARG A 193 17.40 15.59 -9.24
C ARG A 193 15.90 15.48 -9.05
N LEU A 194 15.48 14.59 -8.16
CA LEU A 194 14.10 14.49 -7.70
C LEU A 194 13.92 15.38 -6.45
N VAL A 195 12.73 15.97 -6.30
CA VAL A 195 12.41 16.82 -5.14
C VAL A 195 11.02 16.47 -4.61
N HIS A 196 10.94 15.98 -3.38
CA HIS A 196 9.66 15.82 -2.69
C HIS A 196 9.17 17.19 -2.19
N ARG A 197 7.94 17.56 -2.53
CA ARG A 197 7.29 18.79 -2.06
C ARG A 197 6.07 18.55 -1.16
N GLY A 198 5.77 17.29 -0.88
CA GLY A 198 4.72 16.91 0.04
C GLY A 198 5.11 17.17 1.50
N LEU A 199 4.15 16.97 2.39
CA LEU A 199 4.40 17.02 3.83
C LEU A 199 5.26 15.81 4.25
N PRO A 200 6.26 15.98 5.12
CA PRO A 200 7.02 14.85 5.66
C PRO A 200 6.19 14.16 6.76
N LEU A 201 5.17 13.40 6.35
CA LEU A 201 4.14 12.86 7.25
C LEU A 201 4.73 12.10 8.45
N ASP A 202 5.68 11.21 8.23
CA ASP A 202 6.32 10.45 9.31
C ASP A 202 7.07 11.35 10.30
N GLN A 203 7.77 12.37 9.81
CA GLN A 203 8.43 13.34 10.70
C GLN A 203 7.39 14.16 11.47
N ILE A 204 6.27 14.49 10.84
CA ILE A 204 5.15 15.16 11.50
C ILE A 204 4.59 14.24 12.59
N GLU A 205 4.33 12.97 12.28
CA GLU A 205 3.82 11.96 13.21
C GLU A 205 4.72 11.78 14.43
N ASP A 206 6.04 11.67 14.22
CA ASP A 206 7.04 11.60 15.31
C ASP A 206 7.01 12.85 16.21
N LEU A 207 6.66 14.01 15.65
CA LEU A 207 6.60 15.29 16.35
C LEU A 207 5.22 15.59 16.95
N LEU A 208 4.14 14.92 16.49
CA LEU A 208 2.77 15.16 16.94
C LEU A 208 2.64 15.09 18.47
N PRO A 209 3.18 14.09 19.19
CA PRO A 209 3.06 14.01 20.65
C PRO A 209 3.60 15.24 21.40
N ARG A 210 4.55 15.98 20.80
CA ARG A 210 5.14 17.19 21.38
C ARG A 210 4.34 18.46 21.10
N SER A 211 3.39 18.40 20.17
CA SER A 211 2.56 19.54 19.78
C SER A 211 1.56 19.92 20.87
N SER A 212 1.41 21.22 21.13
CA SER A 212 0.37 21.74 22.03
C SER A 212 -1.03 21.41 21.53
N ALA A 213 -1.28 21.52 20.22
CA ALA A 213 -2.55 21.19 19.60
C ALA A 213 -2.87 19.70 19.76
N TYR A 214 -1.88 18.82 19.53
CA TYR A 214 -2.07 17.37 19.71
C TYR A 214 -2.38 17.04 21.17
N ARG A 215 -1.69 17.64 22.16
CA ARG A 215 -1.98 17.41 23.58
C ARG A 215 -3.38 17.86 23.98
N GLN A 216 -3.82 19.02 23.50
CA GLN A 216 -5.18 19.51 23.77
C GLN A 216 -6.24 18.61 23.12
N ALA A 217 -6.05 18.25 21.86
CA ALA A 217 -6.96 17.35 21.15
C ALA A 217 -6.96 15.95 21.77
N SER A 218 -5.80 15.43 22.16
CA SER A 218 -5.65 14.10 22.75
C SER A 218 -6.47 13.92 24.03
N ALA A 219 -6.61 14.97 24.83
CA ALA A 219 -7.39 14.95 26.06
C ALA A 219 -8.91 14.82 25.81
N VAL A 220 -9.37 15.15 24.61
CA VAL A 220 -10.77 15.09 24.19
C VAL A 220 -11.04 13.86 23.31
N LEU A 221 -10.14 13.57 22.38
CA LEU A 221 -10.31 12.54 21.35
C LEU A 221 -9.92 11.14 21.80
N PHE A 222 -8.95 11.02 22.71
CA PHE A 222 -8.55 9.71 23.22
C PHE A 222 -9.12 9.51 24.62
N ALA A 223 -9.67 8.33 24.86
CA ALA A 223 -10.01 7.91 26.21
C ALA A 223 -8.76 8.03 27.09
N GLN A 224 -8.89 8.68 28.25
CA GLN A 224 -7.79 8.71 29.22
C GLN A 224 -7.38 7.27 29.53
N ARG A 225 -6.14 6.93 29.19
CA ARG A 225 -5.56 5.68 29.68
C ARG A 225 -5.55 5.77 31.19
N THR A 226 -6.25 4.85 31.84
CA THR A 226 -6.25 4.75 33.29
C THR A 226 -4.88 4.21 33.71
N ASP A 227 -3.90 5.10 33.88
CA ASP A 227 -2.60 4.73 34.42
C ASP A 227 -2.73 4.53 35.93
N VAL A 228 -2.82 3.26 36.33
CA VAL A 228 -2.82 2.88 37.73
C VAL A 228 -1.38 2.71 38.16
N SER A 229 -0.82 3.77 38.75
CA SER A 229 0.52 3.73 39.33
C SER A 229 0.44 3.70 40.86
N GLY A 230 1.27 2.85 41.48
CA GLY A 230 1.36 2.75 42.94
C GLY A 230 1.98 1.44 43.39
N ARG A 231 2.68 1.47 44.53
CA ARG A 231 3.13 0.25 45.22
C ARG A 231 2.27 0.08 46.47
N PRO A 232 1.41 -0.95 46.53
CA PRO A 232 0.64 -1.26 47.73
C PRO A 232 1.57 -1.37 48.95
N LEU A 233 1.14 -0.80 50.09
CA LEU A 233 1.90 -0.88 51.36
C LEU A 233 2.04 -2.32 51.86
N THR A 234 1.13 -3.20 51.44
CA THR A 234 1.12 -4.64 51.72
C THR A 234 0.92 -5.43 50.42
N PRO A 235 1.40 -6.69 50.34
CA PRO A 235 1.15 -7.54 49.18
C PRO A 235 -0.35 -7.63 48.85
N LEU A 236 -0.68 -7.59 47.56
CA LEU A 236 -2.06 -7.76 47.10
C LEU A 236 -2.51 -9.19 47.40
N HIS A 237 -3.63 -9.35 48.11
CA HIS A 237 -4.28 -10.64 48.27
C HIS A 237 -5.20 -10.94 47.06
N GLY A 238 -5.60 -12.20 46.89
CA GLY A 238 -6.37 -12.66 45.70
C GLY A 238 -7.62 -11.82 45.38
N GLY A 239 -8.41 -11.42 46.39
CA GLY A 239 -9.56 -10.52 46.19
C GLY A 239 -9.22 -9.15 45.58
N HIS A 240 -8.08 -8.53 45.97
CA HIS A 240 -7.63 -7.28 45.37
C HIS A 240 -7.21 -7.47 43.91
N VAL A 241 -6.54 -8.58 43.60
CA VAL A 241 -6.14 -8.93 42.23
C VAL A 241 -7.38 -9.11 41.36
N GLY A 242 -8.40 -9.82 41.85
CA GLY A 242 -9.67 -9.99 41.15
C GLY A 242 -10.34 -8.66 40.83
N LEU A 243 -10.39 -7.73 41.80
CA LEU A 243 -10.95 -6.39 41.60
C LEU A 243 -10.20 -5.59 40.53
N LEU A 244 -8.86 -5.59 40.59
CA LEU A 244 -8.02 -4.91 39.59
C LEU A 244 -8.19 -5.50 38.19
N CYS A 245 -8.31 -6.83 38.06
CA CYS A 245 -8.63 -7.48 36.79
C CYS A 245 -9.96 -6.98 36.24
N THR A 246 -11.04 -7.05 37.03
CA THR A 246 -12.39 -6.65 36.58
C THR A 246 -12.52 -5.16 36.26
N ALA A 247 -11.69 -4.32 36.87
CA ALA A 247 -11.64 -2.89 36.58
C ALA A 247 -10.80 -2.55 35.32
N GLY A 248 -10.29 -3.56 34.59
CA GLY A 248 -9.44 -3.36 33.41
C GLY A 248 -8.02 -2.88 33.74
N MET A 249 -7.62 -2.92 35.02
CA MET A 249 -6.35 -2.36 35.51
C MET A 249 -5.16 -3.33 35.39
N LEU A 250 -5.40 -4.57 34.98
CA LEU A 250 -4.38 -5.60 34.74
C LEU A 250 -4.34 -6.04 33.27
N ASN A 251 -4.66 -5.12 32.34
CA ASN A 251 -4.54 -5.38 30.91
C ASN A 251 -3.06 -5.29 30.49
N GLY A 252 -2.61 -6.24 29.66
CA GLY A 252 -1.20 -6.27 29.28
C GLY A 252 -0.75 -7.57 28.64
N ILE A 253 0.56 -7.76 28.59
CA ILE A 253 1.20 -8.96 28.04
C ILE A 253 1.57 -9.89 29.19
N PHE A 254 1.10 -11.13 29.12
CA PHE A 254 1.30 -12.18 30.13
C PHE A 254 1.87 -13.44 29.48
N GLY A 255 2.37 -14.36 30.33
CA GLY A 255 2.93 -15.65 29.90
C GLY A 255 4.29 -15.55 29.21
N ASP A 256 4.81 -16.72 28.83
CA ASP A 256 6.07 -16.89 28.10
C ASP A 256 5.96 -17.96 27.00
N GLY A 257 6.93 -17.97 26.07
CA GLY A 257 6.98 -18.93 24.97
C GLY A 257 5.66 -19.00 24.18
N GLU A 258 5.15 -20.22 24.01
CA GLU A 258 3.88 -20.50 23.31
C GLU A 258 2.64 -20.01 24.08
N THR A 259 2.75 -19.79 25.39
CA THR A 259 1.66 -19.31 26.24
C THR A 259 1.63 -17.78 26.35
N ARG A 260 2.55 -17.07 25.69
CA ARG A 260 2.58 -15.61 25.71
C ARG A 260 1.32 -15.05 25.03
N HIS A 261 0.61 -14.18 25.74
CA HIS A 261 -0.66 -13.63 25.27
C HIS A 261 -0.88 -12.19 25.73
N ILE A 262 -1.72 -11.46 25.01
CA ILE A 262 -2.31 -10.20 25.45
C ILE A 262 -3.60 -10.54 26.19
N ALA A 263 -3.74 -10.06 27.42
CA ALA A 263 -4.96 -10.16 28.21
C ALA A 263 -5.67 -8.80 28.27
N HIS A 264 -6.95 -8.78 27.93
CA HIS A 264 -7.79 -7.60 27.98
C HIS A 264 -9.11 -7.90 28.68
N TRP A 265 -9.25 -7.36 29.88
CA TRP A 265 -10.47 -7.34 30.66
C TRP A 265 -11.33 -6.14 30.29
N GLN A 266 -12.62 -6.38 30.10
CA GLN A 266 -13.62 -5.35 29.84
C GLN A 266 -14.90 -5.63 30.64
N SER A 267 -15.54 -4.57 31.13
CA SER A 267 -16.90 -4.66 31.67
C SER A 267 -17.91 -4.58 30.53
N VAL A 268 -18.72 -5.63 30.39
CA VAL A 268 -19.76 -5.77 29.38
C VAL A 268 -21.11 -5.55 30.03
N LYS A 269 -21.91 -4.65 29.47
CA LYS A 269 -23.31 -4.45 29.87
C LYS A 269 -24.18 -5.52 29.21
N LEU A 270 -24.88 -6.30 30.03
CA LEU A 270 -25.85 -7.29 29.62
C LEU A 270 -27.25 -6.79 29.98
N ILE A 271 -28.18 -6.98 29.05
CA ILE A 271 -29.59 -6.61 29.23
C ILE A 271 -30.38 -7.90 29.16
N ASP A 272 -30.84 -8.37 30.32
CA ASP A 272 -31.74 -9.51 30.40
C ASP A 272 -33.17 -8.98 30.24
N LYS A 273 -33.88 -9.42 29.21
CA LYS A 273 -35.30 -9.09 29.00
C LYS A 273 -36.18 -10.26 29.40
N SER A 274 -37.19 -10.00 30.22
CA SER A 274 -38.24 -10.97 30.55
C SER A 274 -39.60 -10.38 30.22
N GLU A 275 -40.45 -11.17 29.58
CA GLU A 275 -41.82 -10.80 29.25
C GLU A 275 -42.78 -11.57 30.17
N GLU A 276 -43.63 -10.84 30.88
CA GLU A 276 -44.71 -11.38 31.71
C GLU A 276 -46.04 -10.84 31.18
N GLU A 277 -47.04 -11.71 31.00
CA GLU A 277 -48.41 -11.30 30.70
C GLU A 277 -49.23 -11.22 31.99
N GLU A 278 -49.73 -10.03 32.30
CA GLU A 278 -50.59 -9.77 33.45
C GLU A 278 -51.76 -8.88 33.01
N ASP A 279 -53.01 -9.26 33.34
CA ASP A 279 -54.24 -8.54 32.98
C ASP A 279 -54.36 -8.12 31.50
N GLY A 280 -53.94 -8.99 30.58
CA GLY A 280 -54.02 -8.75 29.14
C GLY A 280 -53.02 -7.71 28.62
N LYS A 281 -52.00 -7.36 29.41
CA LYS A 281 -50.88 -6.50 29.01
C LYS A 281 -49.57 -7.27 29.09
N THR A 282 -48.75 -7.15 28.06
CA THR A 282 -47.37 -7.65 28.07
C THR A 282 -46.47 -6.66 28.80
N ILE A 283 -45.94 -7.05 29.95
CA ILE A 283 -44.96 -6.28 30.71
C ILE A 283 -43.57 -6.78 30.32
N ILE A 284 -42.80 -5.94 29.63
CA ILE A 284 -41.40 -6.20 29.32
C ILE A 284 -40.55 -5.60 30.45
N ARG A 285 -39.91 -6.46 31.23
CA ARG A 285 -38.91 -6.05 32.23
C ARG A 285 -37.52 -6.18 31.63
N GLU A 286 -36.79 -5.07 31.60
CA GLU A 286 -35.38 -5.04 31.24
C GLU A 286 -34.55 -4.93 32.52
N LYS A 287 -33.67 -5.89 32.75
CA LYS A 287 -32.70 -5.87 33.84
C LYS A 287 -31.31 -5.68 33.25
N GLU A 288 -30.71 -4.54 33.55
CA GLU A 288 -29.33 -4.27 33.20
C GLU A 288 -28.40 -4.84 34.27
N ARG A 289 -27.40 -5.62 33.85
CA ARG A 289 -26.30 -6.05 34.72
C ARG A 289 -24.97 -5.90 34.01
N PHE A 290 -23.93 -5.61 34.79
CA PHE A 290 -22.56 -5.58 34.29
C PHE A 290 -21.88 -6.92 34.61
N SER A 291 -21.23 -7.50 33.61
CA SER A 291 -20.39 -8.69 33.71
C SER A 291 -18.98 -8.35 33.21
N ASN A 292 -17.99 -9.17 33.54
CA ASN A 292 -16.62 -8.95 33.08
C ASN A 292 -16.26 -10.04 32.09
N GLU A 293 -15.66 -9.65 30.98
CA GLU A 293 -15.15 -10.56 29.97
C GLU A 293 -13.64 -10.37 29.85
N LEU A 294 -12.92 -11.48 29.79
CA LEU A 294 -11.49 -11.52 29.52
C LEU A 294 -11.26 -12.05 28.11
N THR A 295 -10.66 -11.24 27.26
CA THR A 295 -10.17 -11.67 25.95
C THR A 295 -8.67 -11.91 26.01
N LEU A 296 -8.26 -13.09 25.55
CA LEU A 296 -6.87 -13.50 25.40
C LEU A 296 -6.52 -13.60 23.92
N VAL A 297 -5.38 -13.03 23.53
CA VAL A 297 -4.84 -13.15 22.17
C VAL A 297 -3.43 -13.71 22.25
N PHE A 298 -3.24 -14.93 21.75
CA PHE A 298 -1.96 -15.65 21.79
C PHE A 298 -1.06 -15.28 20.62
N CYS A 299 0.25 -15.49 20.76
CA CYS A 299 1.21 -15.30 19.67
C CYS A 299 0.94 -16.19 18.44
N THR A 300 0.22 -17.30 18.62
CA THR A 300 -0.25 -18.17 17.53
C THR A 300 -1.38 -17.55 16.69
N GLY A 301 -1.97 -16.45 17.15
CA GLY A 301 -3.15 -15.82 16.56
C GLY A 301 -4.47 -16.38 17.08
N GLU A 302 -4.44 -17.36 17.99
CA GLU A 302 -5.64 -17.85 18.66
C GLU A 302 -6.24 -16.78 19.60
N ILE A 303 -7.57 -16.68 19.61
CA ILE A 303 -8.31 -15.74 20.44
C ILE A 303 -9.29 -16.52 21.31
N THR A 304 -9.28 -16.28 22.61
CA THR A 304 -10.18 -16.92 23.58
C THR A 304 -10.89 -15.86 24.41
N SER A 305 -12.20 -15.99 24.61
CA SER A 305 -12.99 -15.13 25.49
C SER A 305 -13.53 -15.92 26.67
N LEU A 306 -13.28 -15.43 27.89
CA LEU A 306 -13.75 -16.01 29.15
C LEU A 306 -14.75 -15.04 29.78
N ARG A 307 -15.90 -15.57 30.22
CA ARG A 307 -17.02 -14.81 30.81
C ARG A 307 -17.36 -15.31 32.21
#